data_AF-A0A968ASP7-F1
#
_entry.id   AF-A0A968ASP7-F1
#
_cell.length_a   1.000
_cell.length_b   1.000
_cell.length_c   1.000
_cell.angle_alpha   90.00
_cell.angle_beta   90.00
_cell.angle_gamma   90.00
#
_symmetry.space_group_name_H-M   'P 1'
#
loop_
_entity.id
_entity.type
_entity.pdbx_description
1 polymer ?
#
loop_
_entity_poly.entity_id
_entity_poly.type
_entity_poly.pdbx_seq_one_letter_code
_entity_poly.pdbx_strand_id
1 'polypeptide(L)'
;MSFNQQALRQTNQLMTILKADRLQSDSIGLLMATMAQSELFRPITSTYESIKSSGNLGVISNYNLKETIVKYYQYYEYSRVLEEVSERFINQYIFPFFYENFDMMSGDFINRERLNDIKFRNLIVGYRGMTAQNLEFYKEVRAACKDLQGQLATELKKTGLFTPQNSLTGK
;
A
#
# COMPACT_ATOMS: atom_id res chain seq x y z
N MET A 1 -6.46 0.33 11.40
CA MET A 1 -6.65 1.06 10.12
C MET A 1 -5.32 0.95 9.39
N SER A 2 -5.28 0.53 8.12
CA SER A 2 -3.99 0.39 7.42
C SER A 2 -3.37 1.77 7.16
N PHE A 3 -2.04 1.85 7.04
CA PHE A 3 -1.34 3.11 6.77
C PHE A 3 -1.93 3.89 5.59
N ASN A 4 -2.15 3.23 4.45
CA ASN A 4 -2.75 3.88 3.26
C ASN A 4 -4.17 4.41 3.51
N GLN A 5 -4.96 3.80 4.40
CA GLN A 5 -6.28 4.35 4.77
C GLN A 5 -6.14 5.64 5.58
N GLN A 6 -5.18 5.67 6.51
CA GLN A 6 -4.89 6.85 7.31
C GLN A 6 -4.31 7.98 6.45
N ALA A 7 -3.32 7.68 5.61
CA ALA A 7 -2.70 8.61 4.68
C ALA A 7 -3.73 9.19 3.69
N LEU A 8 -4.63 8.37 3.14
CA LEU A 8 -5.69 8.83 2.25
C LEU A 8 -6.68 9.75 2.98
N ARG A 9 -7.08 9.40 4.21
CA ARG A 9 -7.95 10.25 5.04
C ARG A 9 -7.32 11.62 5.30
N GLN A 10 -6.06 11.63 5.71
CA GLN A 10 -5.31 12.86 5.98
C GLN A 10 -5.12 13.71 4.72
N THR A 11 -4.79 13.10 3.58
CA THR A 11 -4.66 13.81 2.31
C THR A 11 -5.99 14.41 1.85
N ASN A 12 -7.12 13.71 2.07
CA ASN A 12 -8.45 14.25 1.80
C ASN A 12 -8.78 15.46 2.70
N GLN A 13 -8.39 15.42 3.97
CA GLN A 13 -8.53 16.55 4.89
C GLN A 13 -7.68 17.74 4.41
N LEU A 14 -6.43 17.51 4.03
CA LEU A 14 -5.54 18.55 3.46
C LEU A 14 -6.17 19.20 2.23
N MET A 15 -6.66 18.39 1.29
CA MET A 15 -7.33 18.92 0.09
C MET A 15 -8.56 19.76 0.42
N THR A 16 -9.32 19.39 1.45
CA THR A 16 -10.49 20.18 1.88
C THR A 16 -10.06 21.53 2.44
N ILE A 17 -9.00 21.56 3.25
CA ILE A 17 -8.42 22.79 3.80
C ILE A 17 -7.87 23.68 2.68
N LEU A 18 -7.12 23.10 1.73
CA LEU A 18 -6.55 23.81 0.58
C LEU A 18 -7.62 24.41 -0.34
N LYS A 19 -8.76 23.74 -0.50
CA LYS A 19 -9.89 24.26 -1.30
C LYS A 19 -10.65 25.38 -0.60
N ALA A 20 -10.63 25.40 0.73
CA ALA A 20 -11.33 26.40 1.53
C ALA A 20 -10.50 27.68 1.76
N ASP A 21 -9.24 27.72 1.31
CA ASP A 21 -8.25 28.77 1.63
C ASP A 21 -8.12 29.06 3.14
N ARG A 22 -8.44 28.08 3.99
CA ARG A 22 -8.35 28.17 5.47
C ARG A 22 -7.05 27.58 6.00
N LEU A 23 -5.92 28.04 5.47
CA LEU A 23 -4.60 27.52 5.82
C LEU A 23 -4.12 28.13 7.15
N GLN A 24 -4.42 27.47 8.26
CA GLN A 24 -3.68 27.68 9.52
C GLN A 24 -2.52 26.66 9.55
N SER A 25 -1.29 27.19 9.63
CA SER A 25 0.00 26.52 9.32
C SER A 25 0.27 25.20 10.05
N ASP A 26 -0.35 25.03 11.21
CA ASP A 26 -0.12 23.97 12.17
C ASP A 26 -0.56 22.58 11.67
N SER A 27 -1.53 22.51 10.76
CA SER A 27 -1.96 21.22 10.19
C SER A 27 -1.03 20.71 9.09
N ILE A 28 -0.28 21.60 8.43
CA ILE A 28 0.39 21.25 7.17
C ILE A 28 1.66 20.44 7.44
N GLY A 29 2.45 20.82 8.45
CA GLY A 29 3.62 20.04 8.89
C GLY A 29 3.28 18.57 9.20
N LEU A 30 2.20 18.33 9.92
CA LEU A 30 1.72 16.98 10.26
C LEU A 30 1.25 16.20 9.03
N LEU A 31 0.56 16.87 8.12
CA LEU A 31 0.08 16.28 6.87
C LEU A 31 1.26 15.92 5.95
N MET A 32 2.33 16.71 5.96
CA MET A 32 3.56 16.43 5.23
C MET A 32 4.38 15.29 5.84
N ALA A 33 4.49 15.23 7.17
CA ALA A 33 5.11 14.09 7.86
C ALA A 33 4.41 12.77 7.54
N THR A 34 3.11 12.81 7.24
CA THR A 34 2.35 11.65 6.78
C THR A 34 2.70 11.27 5.34
N MET A 35 2.90 12.25 4.45
CA MET A 35 3.29 12.00 3.05
C MET A 35 4.70 11.43 2.92
N ALA A 36 5.59 11.75 3.87
CA ALA A 36 6.95 11.22 3.93
C ALA A 36 7.02 9.77 4.43
N GLN A 37 5.93 9.25 5.00
CA GLN A 37 5.85 7.87 5.43
C GLN A 37 5.34 6.98 4.29
N SER A 38 5.91 5.78 4.17
CA SER A 38 5.43 4.74 3.27
C SER A 38 5.59 3.41 3.97
N GLU A 39 4.52 2.61 3.99
CA GLU A 39 4.61 1.20 4.38
C GLU A 39 4.61 0.35 3.11
N LEU A 40 5.72 -0.35 2.90
CA LEU A 40 5.87 -1.27 1.77
C LEU A 40 5.36 -2.65 2.13
N PHE A 41 4.65 -3.29 1.21
CA PHE A 41 4.26 -4.67 1.37
C PHE A 41 5.44 -5.58 1.05
N ARG A 42 5.90 -6.35 2.04
CA ARG A 42 7.04 -7.27 1.90
C ARG A 42 6.59 -8.73 2.03
N PRO A 43 6.09 -9.36 0.95
CA PRO A 43 5.70 -10.76 0.97
C PRO A 43 6.92 -11.69 1.00
N ILE A 44 6.79 -12.85 1.65
CA ILE A 44 7.78 -13.92 1.58
C ILE A 44 7.44 -14.81 0.37
N THR A 45 8.33 -14.87 -0.61
CA THR A 45 8.11 -15.60 -1.88
C THR A 45 9.04 -16.80 -2.08
N SER A 46 10.05 -16.97 -1.22
CA SER A 46 11.12 -17.97 -1.35
C SER A 46 10.60 -19.40 -1.53
N THR A 47 9.59 -19.80 -0.75
CA THR A 47 8.99 -21.14 -0.85
C THR A 47 8.30 -21.34 -2.19
N TYR A 48 7.54 -20.36 -2.68
CA TYR A 48 6.86 -20.46 -3.96
C TYR A 48 7.85 -20.52 -5.12
N GLU A 49 8.87 -19.66 -5.13
CA GLU A 49 9.92 -19.68 -6.15
C GLU A 49 10.70 -21.01 -6.12
N SER A 50 10.91 -21.60 -4.94
CA SER A 50 11.50 -22.94 -4.82
C SER A 50 10.62 -24.04 -5.40
N ILE A 51 9.30 -24.02 -5.13
CA ILE A 51 8.34 -25.00 -5.69
C ILE A 51 8.23 -24.83 -7.21
N LYS A 52 8.23 -23.59 -7.70
CA LYS A 52 8.17 -23.26 -9.12
C LYS A 52 9.42 -23.72 -9.87
N SER A 53 10.62 -23.40 -9.35
CA SER A 53 11.90 -23.77 -9.96
C SER A 53 12.17 -25.27 -9.95
N SER A 54 11.70 -25.99 -8.92
CA SER A 54 11.82 -27.45 -8.83
C SER A 54 10.81 -28.22 -9.68
N GLY A 55 9.85 -27.56 -10.35
CA GLY A 55 8.77 -28.21 -11.08
C GLY A 55 7.72 -28.88 -10.17
N ASN A 56 7.86 -28.76 -8.85
CA ASN A 56 7.00 -29.39 -7.85
C ASN A 56 5.58 -28.82 -7.78
N LEU A 57 5.30 -27.73 -8.51
CA LEU A 57 3.92 -27.28 -8.77
C LEU A 57 3.07 -28.41 -9.40
N GLY A 58 3.69 -29.38 -10.08
CA GLY A 58 3.04 -30.58 -10.59
C GLY A 58 2.33 -31.43 -9.53
N VAL A 59 2.83 -31.42 -8.28
CA VAL A 59 2.30 -32.21 -7.15
C VAL A 59 0.89 -31.77 -6.75
N ILE A 60 0.54 -30.51 -7.00
CA ILE A 60 -0.82 -30.00 -6.78
C ILE A 60 -1.70 -30.52 -7.92
N SER A 61 -2.49 -31.55 -7.65
CA SER A 61 -3.36 -32.20 -8.66
C SER A 61 -4.57 -31.33 -9.02
N ASN A 62 -5.10 -30.56 -8.07
CA ASN A 62 -6.18 -29.63 -8.34
C ASN A 62 -5.67 -28.44 -9.19
N TYR A 63 -6.05 -28.45 -10.46
CA TYR A 63 -5.67 -27.42 -11.44
C TYR A 63 -6.12 -26.01 -11.02
N ASN A 64 -7.36 -25.87 -10.53
CA ASN A 64 -7.91 -24.57 -10.13
C ASN A 64 -7.16 -23.98 -8.92
N LEU A 65 -6.80 -24.82 -7.95
CA LEU A 65 -5.98 -24.40 -6.81
C LEU A 65 -4.58 -23.96 -7.28
N LYS A 66 -3.97 -24.74 -8.19
CA LYS A 66 -2.67 -24.40 -8.77
C LYS A 66 -2.69 -23.06 -9.47
N GLU A 67 -3.71 -22.82 -10.30
CA GLU A 67 -3.89 -21.56 -11.00
C GLU A 67 -4.08 -20.39 -10.02
N THR A 68 -4.88 -20.58 -8.97
CA THR A 68 -5.10 -19.58 -7.91
C THR A 68 -3.79 -19.25 -7.18
N ILE A 69 -2.97 -20.24 -6.84
CA ILE A 69 -1.64 -20.03 -6.24
C ILE A 69 -0.77 -19.17 -7.17
N VAL A 70 -0.67 -19.54 -8.45
CA VAL A 70 0.15 -18.79 -9.42
C VAL A 70 -0.33 -17.34 -9.55
N LYS A 71 -1.64 -17.13 -9.72
CA LYS A 71 -2.25 -15.80 -9.79
C LYS A 71 -1.97 -14.98 -8.52
N TYR A 72 -2.08 -15.59 -7.34
CA TYR A 72 -1.80 -14.92 -6.07
C TYR A 72 -0.37 -14.37 -6.00
N TYR A 73 0.63 -15.14 -6.42
CA TYR A 73 2.02 -14.67 -6.44
C TYR A 73 2.30 -13.65 -7.56
N GLN A 74 1.53 -13.64 -8.65
CA GLN A 74 1.60 -12.56 -9.65
C GLN A 74 1.14 -11.21 -9.07
N TYR A 75 0.16 -11.20 -8.17
CA TYR A 75 -0.24 -9.95 -7.49
C TYR A 75 0.91 -9.33 -6.69
N TYR A 76 1.85 -10.13 -6.18
CA TYR A 76 3.02 -9.59 -5.45
C TYR A 76 3.95 -8.79 -6.37
N GLU A 77 4.18 -9.28 -7.58
CA GLU A 77 4.96 -8.57 -8.59
C GLU A 77 4.29 -7.25 -8.96
N TYR A 78 2.97 -7.25 -9.12
CA TYR A 78 2.22 -6.03 -9.39
C TYR A 78 2.24 -5.04 -8.22
N SER A 79 2.12 -5.49 -6.95
CA SER A 79 2.27 -4.57 -5.80
C SER A 79 3.64 -3.91 -5.80
N ARG A 80 4.70 -4.65 -6.08
CA ARG A 80 6.06 -4.11 -6.10
C ARG A 80 6.18 -2.98 -7.12
N VAL A 81 5.66 -3.18 -8.34
CA VAL A 81 5.70 -2.14 -9.38
C VAL A 81 4.92 -0.89 -8.96
N LEU A 82 3.74 -1.04 -8.37
CA LEU A 82 2.94 0.10 -7.89
C LEU A 82 3.65 0.87 -6.76
N GLU A 83 4.27 0.14 -5.84
CA GLU A 83 5.08 0.72 -4.76
C GLU A 83 6.30 1.46 -5.30
N GLU A 84 7.04 0.88 -6.25
CA GLU A 84 8.18 1.54 -6.89
C GLU A 84 7.78 2.83 -7.61
N VAL A 85 6.63 2.85 -8.28
CA VAL A 85 6.11 4.07 -8.91
C VAL A 85 5.83 5.13 -7.85
N SER A 86 5.24 4.73 -6.72
CA SER A 86 4.96 5.60 -5.55
C SER A 86 6.23 6.17 -4.93
N GLU A 87 7.22 5.32 -4.67
CA GLU A 87 8.53 5.75 -4.16
C GLU A 87 9.24 6.70 -5.13
N ARG A 88 9.22 6.40 -6.43
CA ARG A 88 9.79 7.31 -7.43
C ARG A 88 9.12 8.67 -7.40
N PHE A 89 7.80 8.73 -7.30
CA PHE A 89 7.09 10.00 -7.22
C PHE A 89 7.47 10.80 -5.97
N ILE A 90 7.54 10.14 -4.82
CA ILE A 90 7.95 10.78 -3.56
C ILE A 90 9.37 11.32 -3.67
N ASN A 91 10.32 10.51 -4.15
CA ASN A 91 11.72 10.86 -4.25
C ASN A 91 12.03 11.92 -5.31
N GLN A 92 11.30 11.92 -6.43
CA GLN A 92 11.57 12.84 -7.54
C GLN A 92 10.84 14.18 -7.43
N TYR A 93 9.69 14.22 -6.75
CA TYR A 93 8.84 15.41 -6.77
C TYR A 93 8.51 15.95 -5.38
N ILE A 94 8.18 15.07 -4.43
CA ILE A 94 7.75 15.49 -3.09
C ILE A 94 8.95 15.93 -2.25
N PHE A 95 9.96 15.08 -2.08
CA PHE A 95 11.13 15.42 -1.27
C PHE A 95 11.90 16.64 -1.77
N PRO A 96 12.20 16.79 -3.08
CA PRO A 96 12.87 17.99 -3.57
C PRO A 96 12.08 19.27 -3.28
N PHE A 97 10.75 19.24 -3.49
CA PHE A 97 9.91 20.39 -3.17
C PHE A 97 9.96 20.74 -1.67
N PHE A 98 9.95 19.74 -0.79
CA PHE A 98 10.04 19.99 0.65
C PHE A 98 11.41 20.51 1.09
N TYR A 99 12.51 19.94 0.60
CA TYR A 99 13.84 20.45 0.92
C TYR A 99 14.04 21.92 0.51
N GLU A 100 13.38 22.36 -0.56
CA GLU A 100 13.45 23.74 -1.04
C GLU A 100 12.52 24.71 -0.29
N ASN A 101 11.40 24.25 0.25
CA ASN A 101 10.30 25.13 0.68
C ASN A 101 9.88 24.96 2.15
N PHE A 102 10.41 23.96 2.85
CA PHE A 102 10.00 23.62 4.22
C PHE A 102 11.20 23.62 5.17
N ASP A 103 11.08 24.36 6.27
CA ASP A 103 12.03 24.29 7.36
C ASP A 103 11.63 23.12 8.28
N MET A 104 12.37 22.02 8.15
CA MET A 104 12.13 20.81 8.94
C MET A 104 12.36 21.01 10.44
N MET A 105 13.16 22.00 10.85
CA MET A 105 13.44 22.28 12.25
C MET A 105 12.28 23.02 12.92
N SER A 106 11.73 24.04 12.25
CA SER A 106 10.54 24.75 12.74
C SER A 106 9.24 24.02 12.45
N GLY A 107 9.24 23.11 11.48
CA GLY A 107 8.04 22.40 11.05
C GLY A 107 7.08 23.27 10.23
N ASP A 108 7.57 24.32 9.57
CA ASP A 108 6.77 25.26 8.78
C ASP A 108 7.39 25.59 7.41
N PHE A 109 6.59 26.15 6.50
CA PHE A 109 7.07 26.61 5.21
C PHE A 109 7.98 27.83 5.35
N ILE A 110 9.10 27.84 4.63
CA ILE A 110 10.02 28.98 4.54
C ILE A 110 9.27 30.19 3.96
N ASN A 111 8.40 29.97 2.97
CA ASN A 111 7.45 30.96 2.49
C ASN A 111 6.04 30.35 2.42
N ARG A 112 5.14 30.83 3.28
CA ARG A 112 3.75 30.35 3.35
C ARG A 112 2.92 30.61 2.10
N GLU A 113 3.30 31.56 1.24
CA GLU A 113 2.64 31.76 -0.07
C GLU A 113 2.76 30.53 -0.97
N ARG A 114 3.79 29.68 -0.76
CA ARG A 114 4.00 28.42 -1.50
C ARG A 114 2.87 27.40 -1.28
N LEU A 115 2.07 27.55 -0.23
CA LEU A 115 0.89 26.72 0.00
C LEU A 115 -0.19 26.91 -1.07
N ASN A 116 -0.18 28.05 -1.75
CA ASN A 116 -1.07 28.35 -2.86
C ASN A 116 -0.46 28.05 -4.24
N ASP A 117 0.79 27.59 -4.27
CA ASP A 117 1.46 27.21 -5.51
C ASP A 117 0.72 26.03 -6.17
N ILE A 118 0.47 26.17 -7.48
CA ILE A 118 -0.12 25.09 -8.28
C ILE A 118 0.75 23.84 -8.25
N LYS A 119 2.08 23.99 -8.16
CA LYS A 119 3.02 22.87 -8.00
C LYS A 119 2.70 22.10 -6.72
N PHE A 120 2.56 22.77 -5.58
CA PHE A 120 2.22 22.13 -4.32
C PHE A 120 0.87 21.41 -4.40
N ARG A 121 -0.17 22.08 -4.91
CA ARG A 121 -1.50 21.49 -5.07
C ARG A 121 -1.48 20.24 -5.96
N ASN A 122 -0.71 20.25 -7.05
CA ASN A 122 -0.54 19.09 -7.94
C ASN A 122 0.18 17.93 -7.24
N LEU A 123 1.19 18.21 -6.41
CA LEU A 123 1.87 17.18 -5.62
C LEU A 123 0.90 16.47 -4.66
N ILE A 124 0.05 17.23 -3.96
CA ILE A 124 -0.96 16.66 -3.05
C ILE A 124 -1.96 15.77 -3.80
N VAL A 125 -2.46 16.25 -4.95
CA VAL A 125 -3.41 15.49 -5.77
C VAL A 125 -2.77 14.22 -6.33
N GLY A 126 -1.51 14.30 -6.80
CA GLY A 126 -0.74 13.16 -7.27
C GLY A 126 -0.56 12.11 -6.17
N TYR A 127 -0.06 12.53 -5.00
CA TYR A 127 0.12 11.65 -3.84
C TYR A 127 -1.17 10.94 -3.44
N ARG A 128 -2.29 11.67 -3.39
CA ARG A 128 -3.62 11.10 -3.12
C ARG A 128 -3.98 10.00 -4.13
N GLY A 129 -3.81 10.28 -5.42
CA GLY A 129 -4.14 9.34 -6.49
C GLY A 129 -3.39 8.02 -6.34
N MET A 130 -2.10 8.10 -6.08
CA MET A 130 -1.24 6.93 -5.88
C MET A 130 -1.59 6.16 -4.60
N THR A 131 -1.81 6.87 -3.50
CA THR A 131 -2.21 6.25 -2.22
C THR A 131 -3.55 5.52 -2.36
N ALA A 132 -4.51 6.13 -3.08
CA ALA A 132 -5.81 5.50 -3.35
C ALA A 132 -5.65 4.25 -4.23
N GLN A 133 -4.83 4.32 -5.28
CA GLN A 133 -4.55 3.16 -6.14
C GLN A 133 -3.89 2.02 -5.37
N ASN A 134 -2.86 2.30 -4.56
CA ASN A 134 -2.22 1.29 -3.71
C ASN A 134 -3.20 0.69 -2.71
N LEU A 135 -4.08 1.50 -2.12
CA LEU A 135 -5.09 1.01 -1.18
C LEU A 135 -6.08 0.05 -1.85
N GLU A 136 -6.60 0.39 -3.03
CA GLU A 136 -7.50 -0.52 -3.76
C GLU A 136 -6.77 -1.80 -4.15
N PHE A 137 -5.53 -1.71 -4.66
CA PHE A 137 -4.74 -2.89 -4.99
C PHE A 137 -4.50 -3.80 -3.78
N TYR A 138 -4.17 -3.25 -2.61
CA TYR A 138 -4.02 -4.04 -1.38
C TYR A 138 -5.32 -4.72 -0.93
N LYS A 139 -6.49 -4.13 -1.21
CA LYS A 139 -7.77 -4.80 -0.96
C LYS A 139 -7.94 -6.01 -1.89
N GLU A 140 -7.56 -5.88 -3.16
CA GLU A 140 -7.58 -6.98 -4.13
C GLU A 140 -6.64 -8.11 -3.71
N VAL A 141 -5.38 -7.80 -3.36
CA VAL A 141 -4.41 -8.77 -2.84
C VAL A 141 -4.96 -9.49 -1.61
N ARG A 142 -5.58 -8.76 -0.69
CA ARG A 142 -6.18 -9.34 0.52
C ARG A 142 -7.36 -10.25 0.20
N ALA A 143 -8.19 -9.89 -0.78
CA ALA A 143 -9.29 -10.73 -1.23
C ALA A 143 -8.77 -12.02 -1.87
N ALA A 144 -7.77 -11.92 -2.75
CA ALA A 144 -7.11 -13.07 -3.36
C ALA A 144 -6.44 -13.98 -2.31
N CYS A 145 -5.82 -13.40 -1.27
CA CYS A 145 -5.25 -14.15 -0.16
C CYS A 145 -6.30 -14.98 0.58
N LYS A 146 -7.45 -14.36 0.90
CA LYS A 146 -8.56 -15.04 1.58
C LYS A 146 -9.16 -16.17 0.73
N ASP A 147 -9.32 -15.93 -0.56
CA ASP A 147 -9.81 -16.94 -1.49
C ASP A 147 -8.85 -18.14 -1.55
N LEU A 148 -7.55 -17.88 -1.72
CA LEU A 148 -6.52 -18.92 -1.71
C LEU A 148 -6.52 -19.72 -0.40
N GLN A 149 -6.62 -19.04 0.76
CA GLN A 149 -6.72 -19.71 2.06
C GLN A 149 -7.94 -20.63 2.14
N GLY A 150 -9.10 -20.19 1.62
CA GLY A 150 -10.31 -21.00 1.58
C GLY A 150 -10.16 -22.25 0.71
N GLN A 151 -9.57 -22.10 -0.48
CA GLN A 151 -9.30 -23.22 -1.38
C GLN A 151 -8.29 -24.22 -0.78
N LEU A 152 -7.20 -23.72 -0.17
CA LEU A 152 -6.21 -24.56 0.52
C LEU A 152 -6.85 -25.33 1.67
N ALA A 153 -7.65 -24.67 2.52
CA ALA A 153 -8.33 -25.32 3.63
C ALA A 153 -9.32 -26.40 3.14
N THR A 154 -9.97 -26.17 2.01
CA THR A 154 -10.87 -27.15 1.39
C THR A 154 -10.12 -28.38 0.88
N GLU A 155 -9.01 -28.18 0.18
CA GLU A 155 -8.21 -29.29 -0.34
C GLU A 155 -7.52 -30.09 0.79
N LEU A 156 -6.97 -29.42 1.80
CA LEU A 156 -6.34 -30.11 2.94
C LEU A 156 -7.32 -30.93 3.79
N LYS A 157 -8.60 -30.53 3.84
CA LYS A 157 -9.65 -31.35 4.48
C LYS A 157 -9.92 -32.62 3.69
N LYS A 158 -9.91 -32.57 2.35
CA LYS A 158 -10.12 -33.75 1.48
C LYS A 158 -9.02 -34.79 1.65
N THR A 159 -7.79 -34.36 1.92
CA THR A 159 -6.65 -35.26 2.13
C THR A 159 -6.60 -35.87 3.54
N GLY A 160 -7.54 -35.52 4.42
CA GLY A 160 -7.52 -35.98 5.83
C GLY A 160 -6.40 -35.37 6.67
N LEU A 161 -5.68 -34.36 6.16
CA LEU A 161 -4.50 -33.76 6.79
C LEU A 161 -4.85 -32.53 7.66
N PHE A 162 -6.12 -32.14 7.77
CA PHE A 162 -6.54 -30.95 8.52
C PHE A 162 -7.78 -31.20 9.41
N THR A 163 -7.57 -31.27 10.72
CA THR A 163 -8.59 -30.99 11.74
C THR A 163 -8.47 -29.52 12.14
N PRO A 164 -9.55 -28.70 12.13
CA PRO A 164 -9.44 -27.30 12.51
C PRO A 164 -9.06 -27.20 13.99
N GLN A 165 -7.87 -26.69 14.31
CA GLN A 165 -7.62 -26.18 15.64
C GLN A 165 -8.39 -24.87 15.83
N ASN A 166 -8.98 -24.76 17.02
CA ASN A 166 -9.90 -23.73 17.47
C ASN A 166 -9.58 -22.33 16.94
N SER A 167 -10.65 -21.66 16.53
CA SER A 167 -10.75 -20.22 16.34
C SER A 167 -9.82 -19.45 17.28
N LEU A 168 -8.96 -18.63 16.69
CA LEU A 168 -8.32 -17.51 17.38
C LEU A 168 -9.40 -16.49 17.79
N THR A 169 -10.22 -16.86 18.77
CA THR A 169 -10.82 -15.92 19.72
C THR A 169 -9.75 -15.66 20.77
N GLY A 170 -8.79 -14.80 20.43
CA GLY A 170 -7.87 -14.17 21.37
C GLY A 170 -8.33 -12.73 21.59
N LYS A 171 -8.59 -12.41 22.85
CA LYS A 171 -9.09 -11.13 23.39
C LYS A 171 -8.29 -9.91 22.97
#